data_AF-A0A3C0FN82-F1
#
_entry.id   AF-A0A3C0FN82-F1
#
_cell.length_a   1.000
_cell.length_b   1.000
_cell.length_c   1.000
_cell.angle_alpha   90.00
_cell.angle_beta   90.00
_cell.angle_gamma   90.00
#
_symmetry.space_group_name_H-M   'P 1'
#
loop_
_entity.id
_entity.type
_entity.pdbx_description
1 polymer ?
#
loop_
_entity_poly.entity_id
_entity_poly.type
_entity_poly.pdbx_seq_one_letter_code
_entity_poly.pdbx_strand_id
1 'polypeptide(L)'
;MCTDKTPDPIMALQTRLLGELPDDIAMARDAYHRLAGEAAGIMDAKEFSAHQAACKAALGHLESLIKLLRWACEGAGEVDDDAPEKRNVDQLIAEARSTLNRA
;
A
#
# COMPACT_ATOMS: atom_id res chain seq x y z
N MET A 1 24.22 -16.50 31.92
CA MET A 1 22.88 -16.07 31.46
C MET A 1 22.98 -15.75 29.98
N CYS A 2 22.68 -16.72 29.11
CA CYS A 2 22.58 -16.48 27.67
C CYS A 2 21.20 -15.91 27.41
N THR A 3 21.12 -14.64 27.03
CA THR A 3 19.90 -14.10 26.42
C THR A 3 19.89 -14.61 24.98
N ASP A 4 19.05 -15.61 24.73
CA ASP A 4 18.72 -16.08 23.39
C ASP A 4 17.97 -14.94 22.69
N LYS A 5 18.71 -14.01 22.09
CA LYS A 5 18.17 -12.93 21.25
C LYS A 5 17.90 -13.52 19.87
N THR A 6 16.91 -14.41 19.79
CA THR A 6 16.31 -14.71 18.51
C THR A 6 15.66 -13.41 18.02
N PRO A 7 16.08 -12.86 16.86
CA PRO A 7 15.48 -11.63 16.36
C PRO A 7 13.98 -11.84 16.22
N ASP A 8 13.19 -10.84 16.62
CA ASP A 8 11.74 -10.86 16.48
C ASP A 8 11.41 -11.30 15.03
N PRO A 9 10.67 -12.41 14.84
CA PRO A 9 10.37 -12.93 13.51
C PRO A 9 9.68 -11.89 12.61
N ILE A 10 8.95 -10.94 13.20
CA ILE A 10 8.34 -9.83 12.48
C ILE A 10 9.41 -8.85 11.98
N MET A 11 10.38 -8.49 12.82
CA MET A 11 11.51 -7.63 12.40
C MET A 11 12.39 -8.29 11.34
N ALA A 12 12.62 -9.60 11.45
CA ALA A 12 13.38 -10.36 10.45
C ALA A 12 12.65 -10.39 9.10
N LEU A 13 11.33 -10.59 9.11
CA LEU A 13 10.49 -10.53 7.92
C LEU A 13 10.47 -9.12 7.32
N GLN A 14 10.31 -8.07 8.14
CA GLN A 14 10.35 -6.68 7.69
C GLN A 14 11.68 -6.34 7.02
N THR A 15 12.81 -6.71 7.64
CA THR A 15 14.15 -6.47 7.08
C THR A 15 14.30 -7.15 5.71
N ARG A 16 13.83 -8.39 5.58
CA ARG A 16 13.87 -9.13 4.32
C ARG A 16 12.99 -8.47 3.25
N LEU A 17 11.74 -8.16 3.59
CA LEU A 17 10.80 -7.51 2.68
C LEU A 17 11.33 -6.15 2.21
N LEU A 18 11.89 -5.33 3.11
CA LEU A 18 12.51 -4.05 2.76
C LEU A 18 13.69 -4.21 1.79
N GLY A 19 14.44 -5.31 1.88
CA GLY A 19 15.52 -5.62 0.95
C GLY A 19 15.04 -6.08 -0.43
N GLU A 20 13.98 -6.88 -0.49
CA GLU A 20 13.45 -7.46 -1.74
C GLU A 20 12.52 -6.48 -2.49
N LEU A 21 11.82 -5.58 -1.77
CA LEU A 21 10.78 -4.72 -2.34
C LEU A 21 11.19 -3.81 -3.51
N PRO A 22 12.38 -3.16 -3.50
CA PRO A 22 12.79 -2.31 -4.61
C PRO A 22 12.87 -3.08 -5.94
N ASP A 23 13.35 -4.32 -5.90
CA ASP A 23 13.45 -5.19 -7.05
C ASP A 23 12.06 -5.68 -7.51
N ASP A 24 11.17 -6.00 -6.56
CA ASP A 24 9.78 -6.37 -6.87
C ASP A 24 9.01 -5.24 -7.55
N ILE A 25 9.21 -3.99 -7.09
CA ILE A 25 8.63 -2.79 -7.71
C ILE A 25 9.17 -2.62 -9.14
N ALA A 26 10.49 -2.77 -9.35
CA ALA A 26 11.08 -2.70 -10.68
C ALA A 26 10.52 -3.77 -11.62
N MET A 27 10.42 -5.01 -11.14
CA MET A 27 9.86 -6.14 -11.90
C MET A 27 8.40 -5.89 -12.29
N ALA A 28 7.57 -5.43 -11.37
CA ALA A 28 6.15 -5.15 -11.66
C ALA A 28 5.98 -3.98 -12.65
N ARG A 29 6.81 -2.93 -12.55
CA ARG A 29 6.85 -1.83 -13.53
C ARG A 29 7.25 -2.32 -14.93
N ASP A 30 8.27 -3.17 -15.02
CA ASP A 30 8.75 -3.67 -16.30
C ASP A 30 7.73 -4.61 -16.96
N ALA A 31 7.03 -5.43 -16.16
CA ALA A 31 5.91 -6.24 -16.62
C ALA A 31 4.78 -5.37 -17.22
N TYR A 32 4.46 -4.23 -16.58
CA TYR A 32 3.50 -3.27 -17.13
C TYR A 32 3.97 -2.69 -18.47
N HIS A 33 5.22 -2.22 -18.57
CA HIS A 33 5.74 -1.66 -19.82
C HIS A 33 5.73 -2.66 -20.98
N ARG A 34 6.12 -3.91 -20.70
CA ARG A 34 6.09 -5.00 -21.68
C ARG A 34 4.67 -5.24 -22.19
N LEU A 35 3.72 -5.39 -21.26
CA LEU A 35 2.33 -5.57 -21.60
C LEU A 35 1.81 -4.38 -22.42
N ALA A 36 1.92 -3.16 -21.91
CA ALA A 36 1.43 -1.97 -22.61
C ALA A 36 2.03 -1.80 -24.01
N GLY A 37 3.30 -2.21 -24.21
CA GLY A 37 3.95 -2.25 -25.51
C GLY A 37 3.43 -3.36 -26.45
N GLU A 38 3.22 -4.58 -25.94
CA GLU A 38 2.68 -5.72 -26.69
C GLU A 38 1.23 -5.45 -27.20
N ALA A 39 0.47 -4.59 -26.50
CA ALA A 39 -0.88 -4.20 -26.90
C ALA A 39 -0.97 -3.16 -28.03
N ALA A 40 0.16 -2.56 -28.42
CA ALA A 40 0.17 -1.53 -29.47
C ALA A 40 -0.09 -2.14 -30.85
N GLY A 41 -1.37 -2.27 -31.22
CA GLY A 41 -1.80 -2.30 -32.63
C GLY A 41 -2.32 -3.63 -33.19
N ILE A 42 -2.49 -4.68 -32.40
CA ILE A 42 -2.82 -6.03 -32.94
C ILE A 42 -3.86 -6.82 -32.10
N MET A 43 -4.56 -6.20 -31.15
CA MET A 43 -5.47 -6.95 -30.25
C MET A 43 -6.94 -6.85 -30.64
N ASP A 44 -7.65 -7.97 -30.57
CA ASP A 44 -9.11 -7.99 -30.61
C ASP A 44 -9.73 -7.52 -29.27
N ALA A 45 -11.06 -7.34 -29.20
CA ALA A 45 -11.72 -6.81 -28.02
C ALA A 45 -11.57 -7.70 -26.76
N LYS A 46 -11.47 -9.02 -26.93
CA LYS A 46 -11.31 -9.98 -25.83
C LYS A 46 -9.87 -9.94 -25.33
N GLU A 47 -8.92 -9.94 -26.24
CA GLU A 47 -7.49 -9.80 -25.95
C GLU A 47 -7.19 -8.47 -25.27
N PHE A 48 -7.76 -7.37 -25.75
CA PHE A 48 -7.66 -6.06 -25.13
C PHE A 48 -8.23 -6.05 -23.70
N SER A 49 -9.36 -6.71 -23.47
CA SER A 49 -9.96 -6.79 -22.14
C SER A 49 -9.10 -7.61 -21.17
N ALA A 50 -8.58 -8.77 -21.61
CA ALA A 50 -7.65 -9.58 -20.83
C ALA A 50 -6.35 -8.82 -20.53
N HIS A 51 -5.86 -8.07 -21.52
CA HIS A 51 -4.70 -7.21 -21.42
C HIS A 51 -4.88 -6.12 -20.35
N GLN A 52 -6.00 -5.39 -20.43
CA GLN A 52 -6.36 -4.37 -19.45
C GLN A 52 -6.49 -4.95 -18.04
N ALA A 53 -7.03 -6.16 -17.89
CA ALA A 53 -7.12 -6.83 -16.60
C ALA A 53 -5.74 -7.16 -16.01
N ALA A 54 -4.82 -7.68 -16.84
CA ALA A 54 -3.44 -7.96 -16.43
C ALA A 54 -2.70 -6.67 -16.00
N CYS A 55 -2.85 -5.58 -16.78
CA CYS A 55 -2.27 -4.28 -16.43
C CYS A 55 -2.81 -3.73 -15.10
N LYS A 56 -4.12 -3.84 -14.86
CA LYS A 56 -4.74 -3.43 -13.59
C LYS A 56 -4.22 -4.26 -12.41
N ALA A 57 -4.09 -5.58 -12.57
CA ALA A 57 -3.55 -6.44 -11.53
C ALA A 57 -2.10 -6.07 -11.18
N ALA A 58 -1.26 -5.79 -12.18
CA ALA A 58 0.11 -5.34 -11.96
C ALA A 58 0.19 -4.02 -11.17
N LEU A 59 -0.67 -3.04 -11.48
CA LEU A 59 -0.78 -1.79 -10.73
C LEU A 59 -1.25 -2.03 -9.28
N GLY A 60 -2.21 -2.93 -9.07
CA GLY A 60 -2.67 -3.31 -7.72
C GLY A 60 -1.59 -3.98 -6.88
N HIS A 61 -0.71 -4.78 -7.50
CA HIS A 61 0.46 -5.33 -6.83
C HIS A 61 1.45 -4.24 -6.42
N LEU A 62 1.74 -3.28 -7.30
CA LEU A 62 2.60 -2.12 -6.99
C LEU A 62 2.06 -1.32 -5.80
N GLU A 63 0.77 -1.00 -5.80
CA GLU A 63 0.12 -0.28 -4.70
C GLU A 63 0.25 -1.06 -3.37
N SER A 64 0.01 -2.37 -3.41
CA SER A 64 0.09 -3.24 -2.22
C SER A 64 1.52 -3.30 -1.66
N LEU A 65 2.54 -3.40 -2.52
CA LEU A 65 3.94 -3.35 -2.12
C LEU A 65 4.28 -2.00 -1.47
N ILE A 66 3.88 -0.88 -2.08
CA ILE A 66 4.10 0.46 -1.51
C ILE A 66 3.45 0.60 -0.13
N LYS A 67 2.23 0.07 0.05
CA LYS A 67 1.55 0.07 1.36
C LYS A 67 2.33 -0.76 2.39
N LEU A 68 2.79 -1.95 2.02
CA LEU A 68 3.63 -2.79 2.89
C LEU A 68 4.95 -2.10 3.25
N LEU A 69 5.58 -1.40 2.30
CA LEU A 69 6.79 -0.61 2.54
C LEU A 69 6.53 0.45 3.60
N ARG A 70 5.44 1.20 3.43
CA ARG A 70 5.07 2.30 4.32
C ARG A 70 4.81 1.77 5.73
N TRP A 71 4.03 0.70 5.85
CA TRP A 71 3.81 0.02 7.14
C TRP A 71 5.11 -0.46 7.78
N ALA A 72 6.02 -1.07 7.02
CA ALA A 72 7.29 -1.55 7.54
C ALA A 72 8.21 -0.41 8.01
N CYS A 73 8.19 0.74 7.32
CA CYS A 73 8.99 1.92 7.64
C CYS A 73 8.45 2.73 8.82
N GLU A 74 7.13 2.86 8.95
CA GLU A 74 6.47 3.66 10.00
C GLU A 74 6.46 2.94 11.37
N GLY A 75 6.86 1.66 11.40
CA GLY A 75 6.61 0.78 12.53
C GLY A 75 5.12 0.45 12.61
N ALA A 76 4.73 -0.59 13.34
CA ALA A 76 3.33 -1.02 13.44
C ALA A 76 2.41 -0.03 14.23
N GLY A 77 2.69 1.27 14.19
CA GLY A 77 1.87 2.35 14.72
C GLY A 77 1.36 3.22 13.57
N GLU A 78 0.04 3.21 13.39
CA GLU A 78 -0.72 4.13 12.54
C GLU A 78 -0.54 3.95 11.02
N VAL A 79 -0.94 2.77 10.51
CA VAL A 79 -1.49 2.75 9.15
C VAL A 79 -2.85 3.44 9.22
N ASP A 80 -2.85 4.76 8.99
CA ASP A 80 -4.04 5.52 8.66
C ASP A 80 -4.49 5.08 7.25
N ASP A 81 -5.19 3.95 7.22
CA ASP A 81 -5.95 3.43 6.09
C ASP A 81 -7.43 3.60 6.46
N ASP A 82 -7.91 4.86 6.52
CA ASP A 82 -9.21 5.31 5.99
C ASP A 82 -9.61 6.74 6.44
N ALA A 83 -9.68 7.63 5.43
CA ALA A 83 -10.53 8.84 5.29
C ALA A 83 -9.99 10.26 5.68
N PRO A 84 -10.12 11.26 4.77
CA PRO A 84 -10.06 12.69 5.12
C PRO A 84 -11.31 13.19 5.90
N GLU A 85 -12.15 12.30 6.43
CA GLU A 85 -13.44 12.61 7.07
C GLU A 85 -13.53 12.21 8.56
N LYS A 86 -12.41 12.06 9.26
CA LYS A 86 -12.41 12.07 10.73
C LYS A 86 -11.60 13.24 11.23
N ARG A 87 -12.13 14.46 11.03
CA ARG A 87 -12.15 15.39 12.17
C ARG A 87 -12.76 14.60 13.30
N ASN A 88 -11.90 14.19 14.22
CA ASN A 88 -12.20 13.23 15.26
C ASN A 88 -13.59 13.56 15.82
N VAL A 89 -14.55 12.64 15.71
CA VAL A 89 -15.95 12.89 16.09
C VAL A 89 -16.00 13.44 17.53
N ASP A 90 -15.05 13.06 18.37
CA ASP A 90 -14.89 13.60 19.72
C ASP A 90 -14.49 15.07 19.74
N GLN A 91 -13.65 15.54 18.79
CA GLN A 91 -13.35 16.97 18.61
C GLN A 91 -14.57 17.75 18.11
N LEU A 92 -15.34 17.21 17.16
CA LEU A 92 -16.56 17.86 16.67
C LEU A 92 -17.65 17.94 17.77
N ILE A 93 -17.80 16.87 18.57
CA ILE A 93 -18.70 16.84 19.72
C ILE A 93 -18.21 17.81 20.81
N ALA A 94 -16.91 17.88 21.07
CA ALA A 94 -16.34 18.80 22.05
C ALA A 94 -16.55 20.28 21.63
N GLU A 95 -16.34 20.59 20.35
CA GLU A 95 -16.58 21.92 19.79
C GLU A 95 -18.05 22.31 19.90
N ALA A 96 -18.97 21.44 19.46
CA ALA A 96 -20.41 21.68 19.55
C ALA A 96 -20.88 21.90 21.00
N ARG A 97 -20.36 21.11 21.95
CA ARG A 97 -20.63 21.30 23.39
C ARG A 97 -20.10 22.64 23.89
N SER A 98 -18.90 23.04 23.45
CA SER A 98 -18.31 24.32 23.85
C SER A 98 -19.12 25.53 23.37
N THR A 99 -19.70 25.45 22.16
CA THR A 99 -20.54 26.50 21.58
C THR A 99 -21.87 26.64 22.32
N LEU A 100 -22.52 25.52 22.63
CA LEU A 100 -23.77 25.52 23.44
C LEU A 100 -23.56 26.07 24.85
N ASN A 101 -22.37 25.89 25.42
CA ASN A 101 -22.04 26.38 26.76
C ASN A 101 -21.52 27.83 26.78
N ARG A 102 -21.42 28.48 25.61
CA ARG A 102 -20.99 29.88 25.44
C ARG A 102 -22.15 30.79 24.97
N ALA A 103 -23.28 30.21 24.55
CA ALA A 103 -24.55 30.88 24.32
C ALA A 103 -25.37 30.95 25.61
#